data_AF-A0A2I1GU66-F1
#
_entry.id   AF-A0A2I1GU66-F1
#
_cell.length_a   1.000
_cell.length_b   1.000
_cell.length_c   1.000
_cell.angle_alpha   90.00
_cell.angle_beta   90.00
_cell.angle_gamma   90.00
#
_symmetry.space_group_name_H-M   'P 1'
#
loop_
_entity.id
_entity.type
_entity.pdbx_description
1 polymer ?
#
loop_
_entity_poly.entity_id
_entity_poly.type
_entity_poly.pdbx_seq_one_letter_code
_entity_poly.pdbx_strand_id
1 'polypeptide(L)' 'MSLNAGITQTFGELTENANYSKNECFILIGGKSDNPNNFDEKAWVKSLDDFKNWACIEYKNPVSIFQLLL' A
#
# COMPACT_ATOMS: atom_id res chain seq x y z
N MET A 1 -7.46 -21.63 -11.55
CA MET A 1 -7.89 -21.24 -10.19
C MET A 1 -7.14 -19.96 -9.83
N SER A 2 -7.84 -18.84 -9.81
CA SER A 2 -7.29 -17.54 -9.42
C SER A 2 -7.21 -17.47 -7.89
N LEU A 3 -6.00 -17.30 -7.34
CA LEU A 3 -5.80 -17.07 -5.91
C LEU A 3 -5.72 -15.56 -5.68
N ASN A 4 -6.74 -15.03 -4.98
CA ASN A 4 -6.77 -13.65 -4.55
C ASN A 4 -6.02 -13.57 -3.21
N ALA A 5 -4.74 -13.18 -3.24
CA ALA A 5 -4.01 -12.85 -2.03
C ALA A 5 -4.62 -11.56 -1.45
N GLY A 6 -5.38 -11.69 -0.36
CA GLY A 6 -5.98 -10.54 0.32
C GLY A 6 -4.90 -9.65 0.92
N ILE A 7 -4.75 -8.43 0.39
CA ILE A 7 -3.96 -7.39 1.02
C ILE A 7 -4.78 -6.89 2.21
N THR A 8 -4.35 -7.16 3.44
CA THR A 8 -4.92 -6.52 4.64
C THR A 8 -4.39 -5.10 4.71
N GLN A 9 -5.09 -4.17 4.06
CA GLN A 9 -4.82 -2.74 4.14
C GLN A 9 -5.61 -2.16 5.30
N THR A 10 -4.93 -1.58 6.28
CA THR A 10 -5.57 -0.71 7.27
C THR A 10 -6.05 0.55 6.54
N PHE A 11 -7.35 0.60 6.23
CA PHE A 11 -8.03 1.84 5.86
C PHE A 11 -8.03 2.74 7.11
N GLY A 12 -7.46 3.94 7.00
CA GLY A 12 -7.92 5.03 7.83
C GLY A 12 -9.41 5.23 7.51
N GLU A 13 -10.25 5.32 8.54
CA GLU A 13 -11.69 5.53 8.41
C GLU A 13 -11.95 6.74 7.50
N LEU A 14 -12.40 6.48 6.27
CA LEU A 14 -12.81 7.52 5.34
C LEU A 14 -14.22 7.96 5.75
N THR A 15 -14.32 9.10 6.42
CA THR A 15 -15.59 9.73 6.80
C THR A 15 -16.48 9.93 5.56
N GLU A 16 -17.70 9.39 5.61
CA GLU A 16 -18.65 9.15 4.51
C GLU A 16 -19.09 10.35 3.64
N ASN A 17 -18.58 11.57 3.81
CA ASN A 17 -19.17 12.79 3.23
C ASN A 17 -18.30 13.53 2.19
N ALA A 18 -17.41 12.86 1.47
CA ALA A 18 -16.70 13.49 0.34
C ALA A 18 -17.45 13.21 -0.98
N ASN A 19 -17.95 14.26 -1.64
CA ASN A 19 -18.51 14.18 -2.98
C ASN A 19 -17.44 13.64 -3.96
N TYR A 20 -17.51 12.36 -4.28
CA TYR A 20 -16.57 11.72 -5.19
C TYR A 20 -16.86 12.17 -6.64
N SER A 21 -16.20 13.25 -7.07
CA SER A 21 -15.76 13.31 -8.47
C SER A 21 -14.90 12.08 -8.73
N LYS A 22 -14.89 11.60 -9.98
CA LYS A 22 -14.23 10.38 -10.46
C LYS A 22 -12.70 10.50 -10.29
N ASN A 23 -12.24 10.49 -9.05
CA ASN A 23 -10.86 10.69 -8.67
C ASN A 23 -10.20 9.31 -8.70
N GLU A 24 -9.13 9.18 -9.47
CA GLU A 24 -8.33 7.97 -9.54
C GLU A 24 -7.86 7.61 -8.11
N CYS A 25 -8.39 6.52 -7.55
CA CYS A 25 -7.95 6.01 -6.26
C CYS A 25 -6.56 5.40 -6.44
N PHE A 26 -5.53 6.04 -5.90
CA PHE A 26 -4.19 5.49 -5.78
C PHE A 26 -3.92 5.04 -4.33
N ILE A 27 -3.06 4.04 -4.19
CA ILE A 27 -2.60 3.52 -2.89
C ILE A 27 -1.14 3.88 -2.74
N LEU A 28 -0.75 4.42 -1.59
CA LEU A 28 0.64 4.63 -1.21
C LEU A 28 1.14 3.40 -0.43
N ILE A 29 2.31 2.88 -0.81
CA ILE A 29 2.94 1.73 -0.17
C ILE A 29 4.28 2.18 0.41
N GLY A 30 4.45 1.98 1.72
CA GLY A 30 5.64 2.44 2.44
C GLY A 30 5.74 3.97 2.51
N GLY A 31 6.90 4.42 2.98
CA GLY A 31 7.14 5.80 3.34
C GLY A 31 6.36 6.22 4.59
N LYS A 32 6.66 7.42 5.08
CA LYS A 32 5.90 8.11 6.11
C LYS A 32 5.05 9.17 5.43
N SER A 33 3.75 9.13 5.66
CA SER A 33 2.83 10.21 5.29
C SER A 33 2.03 10.58 6.54
N ASP A 34 2.18 11.82 6.99
CA ASP A 34 1.55 12.30 8.22
C ASP A 34 0.08 12.70 8.01
N ASN A 35 -0.34 12.93 6.75
CA ASN A 35 -1.71 13.33 6.42
C ASN A 35 -2.12 12.90 4.99
N PRO A 36 -3.11 11.99 4.82
CA PRO A 36 -3.58 11.57 3.50
C PRO A 36 -4.31 12.69 2.73
N ASN A 37 -4.85 13.70 3.41
CA ASN A 37 -5.56 14.82 2.78
C ASN A 37 -4.61 15.93 2.28
N ASN A 38 -3.32 15.87 2.62
CA ASN A 38 -2.30 16.83 2.19
C ASN A 38 -0.98 16.11 1.91
N PHE A 39 -1.00 15.29 0.85
CA PHE A 39 0.17 14.49 0.46
C PHE A 39 1.32 15.39 0.00
N ASP A 40 2.41 15.39 0.76
CA ASP A 40 3.68 16.00 0.36
C ASP A 40 4.59 14.93 -0.24
N GLU A 41 4.64 14.88 -1.58
CA GLU A 41 5.46 13.94 -2.34
C GLU A 41 6.94 14.03 -1.96
N LYS A 42 7.48 15.24 -1.76
CA LYS A 42 8.91 15.40 -1.46
C LYS A 42 9.25 14.89 -0.07
N ALA A 43 8.39 15.16 0.91
CA ALA A 43 8.54 14.62 2.25
C ALA A 43 8.40 13.08 2.26
N TRP A 44 7.44 12.55 1.50
CA TRP A 44 7.25 11.11 1.36
C TRP A 44 8.46 10.43 0.70
N VAL A 45 8.98 10.96 -0.42
CA VAL A 45 10.20 10.45 -1.08
C VAL A 45 11.39 10.47 -0.12
N LYS A 46 11.59 11.58 0.62
CA LYS A 46 12.67 11.68 1.60
C LYS A 46 12.54 10.69 2.76
N SER A 47 11.31 10.35 3.15
CA SER A 47 11.09 9.36 4.20
C SER A 47 11.55 7.95 3.80
N LEU A 48 11.62 7.66 2.49
CA LEU A 48 12.11 6.39 1.97
C LEU A 48 13.64 6.25 2.07
N ASP A 49 14.36 7.27 2.53
CA ASP A 49 15.79 7.10 2.84
C ASP A 49 16.00 6.20 4.09
N ASP A 50 15.00 6.09 4.98
CA ASP A 50 15.02 5.17 6.12
C ASP A 50 14.33 3.84 5.76
N PHE A 51 15.11 2.75 5.78
CA PHE A 51 14.63 1.40 5.48
C PHE A 51 13.48 0.94 6.39
N LYS A 52 13.32 1.53 7.57
CA LYS A 52 12.20 1.22 8.47
C LYS A 52 10.85 1.64 7.90
N ASN A 53 10.85 2.59 6.98
CA ASN A 53 9.65 3.05 6.29
C ASN A 53 9.34 2.23 5.03
N TRP A 54 10.15 1.22 4.69
CA TRP A 54 9.93 0.44 3.48
C TRP A 54 8.83 -0.59 3.67
N ALA A 55 8.06 -0.80 2.62
CA ALA A 55 7.09 -1.89 2.52
C ALA A 55 7.32 -2.66 1.21
N CYS A 56 6.90 -3.92 1.18
CA CYS A 56 6.96 -4.73 -0.03
C CYS A 56 6.00 -4.16 -1.08
N ILE A 57 6.53 -3.78 -2.24
CA ILE A 57 5.73 -3.26 -3.37
C ILE A 57 5.40 -4.34 -4.41
N GLU A 58 6.17 -5.43 -4.46
CA GLU A 58 6.01 -6.51 -5.44
C GLU A 58 6.62 -7.81 -4.92
N TYR A 59 5.90 -8.92 -5.07
CA TYR A 59 6.45 -10.26 -4.89
C TYR A 59 6.97 -10.80 -6.22
N LYS A 60 8.27 -11.09 -6.29
CA LYS A 60 8.88 -11.70 -7.48
C LYS A 60 8.89 -13.22 -7.35
N ASN A 61 8.39 -13.91 -8.36
CA ASN A 61 8.37 -15.38 -8.46
C ASN A 61 7.78 -16.07 -7.22
N PRO A 62 6.49 -15.86 -6.90
CA PRO A 62 5.87 -16.49 -5.74
C PRO A 62 5.91 -18.02 -5.87
N VAL A 63 6.36 -18.68 -4.81
CA VAL A 63 6.41 -20.15 -4.71
C VAL A 63 5.23 -20.60 -3.85
N SER A 64 4.53 -21.64 -4.30
CA SER A 64 3.44 -22.23 -3.51
C SER A 64 4.01 -22.99 -2.31
N ILE A 65 3.51 -22.72 -1.11
CA ILE A 65 3.92 -23.46 0.10
C ILE A 65 3.64 -24.98 -0.02
N PHE A 66 2.69 -25.38 -0.87
CA PHE A 66 2.38 -26.79 -1.13
C PHE A 66 3.45 -27.50 -1.96
N GLN A 67 4.32 -26.77 -2.68
CA GLN A 67 5.47 -27.40 -3.38
C GLN A 67 6.53 -27.91 -2.42
N LEU A 68 6.61 -27.36 -1.20
CA LEU A 68 7.58 -27.79 -0.17
C LEU A 68 7.12 -29.03 0.61
N LEU A 69 5.88 -29.47 0.40
CA LEU A 69 5.26 -30.58 1.13
C LEU A 69 5.17 -31.89 0.32
N LEU A 70 5.82 -31.93 -0.85
CA LEU A 70 5.97 -33.10 -1.73
C LEU A 70 7.44 -33.52 -1.78
#